data_AF-A0A2G2GFW4-F1
#
_entry.id   AF-A0A2G2GFW4-F1
#
_cell.length_a   1.000
_cell.length_b   1.000
_cell.length_c   1.000
_cell.angle_alpha   90.00
_cell.angle_beta   90.00
_cell.angle_gamma   90.00
#
_symmetry.space_group_name_H-M   'P 1'
#
loop_
_entity.id
_entity.type
_entity.pdbx_description
1 polymer ?
#
loop_
_entity_poly.entity_id
_entity_poly.type
_entity_poly.pdbx_seq_one_letter_code
_entity_poly.pdbx_strand_id
1 'polypeptide(L)'
;MKTIAFMKIVTITGMCICTMSACTTVDLSQVTFDTKPVTKLAEVENVVERASASMMALFEKKGWCKTDLREKTQTAASVLLNGLDSIFSKKTHSRALVVNAQKLSDDIYLAKSKVELVAQAANVYLSTRDVSVDLGVELTLLESALVTAREAEIKFGEILALNNSSHNQREYDQFQTSIDDLKMITDTYGVRMRRQIMSRANIEHS
;
A
#
# COMPACT_ATOMS: atom_id res chain seq x y z
N MET A 1 -66.95 17.42 14.90
CA MET A 1 -67.20 17.94 16.26
C MET A 1 -67.16 16.78 17.24
N LYS A 2 -66.30 16.89 18.28
CA LYS A 2 -66.35 16.31 19.66
C LYS A 2 -66.59 14.78 19.80
N THR A 3 -65.85 14.00 20.60
CA THR A 3 -65.06 14.32 21.80
C THR A 3 -64.08 13.18 22.13
N ILE A 4 -63.04 13.55 22.88
CA ILE A 4 -61.89 12.80 23.38
C ILE A 4 -62.21 12.16 24.75
N ALA A 5 -61.58 11.03 25.07
CA ALA A 5 -61.22 10.59 26.44
C ALA A 5 -60.00 9.66 26.31
N PHE A 6 -58.74 10.11 26.43
CA PHE A 6 -57.93 10.35 27.64
C PHE A 6 -58.02 9.31 28.79
N MET A 7 -56.84 8.68 29.01
CA MET A 7 -56.19 8.43 30.31
C MET A 7 -56.49 7.11 31.04
N LYS A 8 -55.50 6.19 31.13
CA LYS A 8 -54.51 6.10 32.23
C LYS A 8 -53.67 4.79 32.21
N ILE A 9 -52.46 4.90 32.82
CA ILE A 9 -51.57 3.85 33.39
C ILE A 9 -50.64 3.15 32.37
N VAL A 10 -49.37 3.54 32.19
CA VAL A 10 -48.16 3.41 33.05
C VAL A 10 -47.85 1.96 33.44
N THR A 11 -46.86 1.34 32.77
CA THR A 11 -45.94 0.41 33.44
C THR A 11 -44.57 0.44 32.76
N ILE A 12 -43.58 0.88 33.55
CA ILE A 12 -42.14 0.83 33.27
C ILE A 12 -41.64 -0.53 33.77
N THR A 13 -40.98 -1.31 32.92
CA THR A 13 -40.11 -2.44 33.29
C THR A 13 -39.15 -2.62 32.11
N GLY A 14 -37.84 -2.38 32.15
CA GLY A 14 -36.91 -2.49 33.25
C GLY A 14 -36.33 -3.91 33.32
N MET A 15 -35.69 -4.40 32.25
CA MET A 15 -35.00 -5.69 32.27
C MET A 15 -33.52 -5.52 31.86
N CYS A 16 -32.69 -5.32 32.87
CA CYS A 16 -31.26 -5.63 32.84
C CYS A 16 -31.11 -7.13 32.58
N ILE A 17 -30.41 -7.53 31.51
CA ILE A 17 -29.87 -8.88 31.39
C ILE A 17 -28.37 -8.77 31.64
N CYS A 18 -28.00 -9.11 32.87
CA CYS A 18 -26.63 -9.34 33.28
C CYS A 18 -26.04 -10.54 32.54
N THR A 19 -24.78 -10.36 32.18
CA THR A 19 -23.80 -11.34 31.74
C THR A 19 -23.85 -12.66 32.51
N MET A 20 -23.99 -13.76 31.78
CA MET A 20 -23.54 -15.09 32.19
C MET A 20 -22.50 -15.53 31.16
N SER A 21 -21.23 -15.44 31.55
CA SER A 21 -20.07 -16.00 30.87
C SER A 21 -20.20 -17.52 30.82
N ALA A 22 -20.66 -18.05 29.70
CA ALA A 22 -20.46 -19.45 29.38
C ALA A 22 -18.99 -19.66 28.99
N CYS A 23 -18.21 -20.25 29.90
CA CYS A 23 -16.89 -20.79 29.59
C CYS A 23 -17.05 -21.96 28.62
N THR A 24 -16.89 -21.71 27.32
CA THR A 24 -16.66 -22.78 26.35
C THR A 24 -15.22 -23.26 26.53
N THR A 25 -15.02 -24.36 27.25
CA THR A 25 -13.78 -25.14 27.13
C THR A 25 -13.75 -25.68 25.70
N VAL A 26 -12.91 -25.06 24.86
CA VAL A 26 -12.59 -25.59 23.54
C VAL A 26 -11.68 -26.79 23.79
N ASP A 27 -12.27 -27.97 23.75
CA ASP A 27 -11.54 -29.24 23.66
C ASP A 27 -10.78 -29.26 22.34
N LEU A 28 -9.46 -29.26 22.43
CA LEU A 28 -8.52 -29.33 21.31
C LEU A 28 -7.93 -30.74 21.19
N SER A 29 -8.66 -31.77 21.63
CA SER A 29 -8.29 -33.14 21.32
C SER A 29 -8.83 -33.55 19.95
N GLN A 30 -7.90 -33.83 19.05
CA GLN A 30 -8.08 -34.50 17.75
C GLN A 30 -8.45 -33.60 16.55
N VAL A 31 -7.54 -32.70 16.19
CA VAL A 31 -7.27 -32.45 14.76
C VAL A 31 -6.05 -33.28 14.39
N THR A 32 -6.28 -34.52 13.96
CA THR A 32 -5.27 -35.32 13.27
C THR A 32 -4.97 -34.64 11.93
N PHE A 33 -3.94 -33.79 11.93
CA PHE A 33 -3.31 -33.34 10.70
C PHE A 33 -2.59 -34.55 10.09
N ASP A 34 -3.14 -35.05 8.99
CA ASP A 34 -2.49 -36.01 8.13
C ASP A 34 -1.13 -35.42 7.69
N THR A 35 -0.08 -35.83 8.39
CA THR A 35 1.26 -35.23 8.26
C THR A 35 1.94 -35.90 7.08
N LYS A 36 1.57 -35.48 5.86
CA LYS A 36 2.52 -35.57 4.76
C LYS A 36 3.70 -34.65 5.11
N PRO A 37 4.95 -35.13 5.08
CA PRO A 37 6.09 -34.27 5.34
C PRO A 37 6.21 -33.30 4.16
N VAL A 38 5.56 -32.13 4.28
CA VAL A 38 5.85 -30.99 3.44
C VAL A 38 7.25 -30.56 3.83
N THR A 39 8.18 -30.86 2.93
CA THR A 39 9.54 -30.36 2.85
C THR A 39 9.65 -28.99 3.50
N LYS A 40 10.17 -28.95 4.73
CA LYS A 40 10.63 -27.73 5.40
C LYS A 40 11.75 -27.14 4.55
N LEU A 41 11.45 -26.22 3.63
CA LEU A 41 12.35 -25.24 2.97
C LEU A 41 11.69 -24.58 1.74
N ALA A 42 10.40 -24.22 1.81
CA ALA A 42 9.77 -23.38 0.79
C ALA A 42 9.47 -22.00 1.40
N GLU A 43 10.23 -21.00 0.94
CA GLU A 43 9.92 -19.57 0.89
C GLU A 43 9.26 -18.94 2.14
N VAL A 44 10.05 -18.19 2.89
CA VAL A 44 9.53 -16.93 3.46
C VAL A 44 9.16 -16.05 2.27
N GLU A 45 7.92 -16.17 1.82
CA GLU A 45 7.28 -15.40 0.76
C GLU A 45 7.70 -13.92 0.90
N ASN A 46 8.25 -13.36 -0.16
CA ASN A 46 8.80 -12.00 -0.13
C ASN A 46 7.65 -11.01 0.11
N VAL A 47 7.49 -10.59 1.37
CA VAL A 47 6.44 -9.66 1.79
C VAL A 47 6.49 -8.35 1.00
N VAL A 48 7.67 -7.96 0.51
CA VAL A 48 7.87 -6.79 -0.36
C VAL A 48 7.29 -7.07 -1.74
N GLU A 49 7.58 -8.22 -2.33
CA GLU A 49 7.04 -8.62 -3.64
C GLU A 49 5.52 -8.65 -3.64
N ARG A 50 4.90 -9.32 -2.66
CA ARG A 50 3.45 -9.40 -2.57
C ARG A 50 2.80 -8.03 -2.38
N ALA A 51 3.37 -7.20 -1.50
CA ALA A 51 2.88 -5.85 -1.26
C ALA A 51 2.96 -4.99 -2.52
N SER A 52 4.13 -4.97 -3.17
CA SER A 52 4.39 -4.20 -4.39
C SER A 52 3.51 -4.67 -5.54
N ALA A 53 3.41 -5.98 -5.77
CA ALA A 53 2.54 -6.54 -6.81
C ALA A 53 1.06 -6.20 -6.57
N SER A 54 0.59 -6.31 -5.32
CA SER A 54 -0.79 -5.95 -4.96
C SER A 54 -1.09 -4.47 -5.19
N MET A 55 -0.16 -3.58 -4.81
CA MET A 55 -0.31 -2.15 -5.04
C MET A 55 -0.36 -1.83 -6.54
N MET A 56 0.62 -2.34 -7.30
CA MET A 56 0.72 -2.06 -8.74
C MET A 56 -0.51 -2.57 -9.49
N ALA A 57 -0.97 -3.79 -9.22
CA ALA A 57 -2.17 -4.35 -9.83
C ALA A 57 -3.43 -3.55 -9.48
N LEU A 58 -3.54 -3.03 -8.24
CA LEU A 58 -4.66 -2.17 -7.86
C LEU A 58 -4.64 -0.85 -8.63
N PHE A 59 -3.46 -0.22 -8.72
CA PHE A 59 -3.29 1.08 -9.37
C PHE A 59 -3.61 0.97 -10.86
N GLU A 60 -3.17 -0.11 -11.50
CA GLU A 60 -3.51 -0.42 -12.89
C GLU A 60 -5.00 -0.68 -13.07
N LYS A 61 -5.60 -1.53 -12.22
CA LYS A 61 -7.05 -1.83 -12.25
C LYS A 61 -7.91 -0.57 -12.08
N LYS A 62 -7.47 0.36 -11.24
CA LYS A 62 -8.13 1.65 -11.01
C LYS A 62 -7.80 2.68 -12.10
N GLY A 63 -6.87 2.35 -12.99
CA GLY A 63 -6.35 3.24 -14.03
C GLY A 63 -5.57 4.42 -13.48
N TRP A 64 -5.03 4.33 -12.27
CA TRP A 64 -4.23 5.42 -11.67
C TRP A 64 -2.83 5.54 -12.28
N CYS A 65 -2.30 4.46 -12.85
CA CYS A 65 -1.04 4.44 -13.57
C CYS A 65 -1.26 4.08 -15.06
N LYS A 66 -0.33 4.50 -15.94
CA LYS A 66 -0.42 4.29 -17.39
C LYS A 66 0.48 3.15 -17.88
N THR A 67 1.55 2.84 -17.15
CA THR A 67 2.66 2.03 -17.68
C THR A 67 2.45 0.54 -17.37
N ASP A 68 2.69 -0.31 -18.37
CA ASP A 68 2.71 -1.78 -18.20
C ASP A 68 3.91 -2.19 -17.31
N LEU A 69 3.71 -3.22 -16.48
CA LEU A 69 4.71 -3.73 -15.51
C LEU A 69 6.11 -3.95 -16.09
N ARG A 70 6.20 -4.28 -17.40
CA ARG A 70 7.46 -4.59 -18.10
C ARG A 70 8.25 -3.35 -18.57
N GLU A 71 7.60 -2.21 -18.76
CA GLU A 71 8.26 -0.94 -19.15
C GLU A 71 8.75 -0.15 -17.92
N LYS A 72 8.18 -0.42 -16.74
CA LYS A 72 8.52 0.26 -15.48
C LYS A 72 9.95 -0.03 -14.99
N THR A 73 10.44 -1.26 -15.18
CA THR A 73 11.77 -1.69 -14.72
C THR A 73 12.91 -0.97 -15.43
N GLN A 74 12.73 -0.66 -16.73
CA GLN A 74 13.71 0.09 -17.52
C GLN A 74 13.61 1.61 -17.29
N THR A 75 12.45 2.08 -16.86
CA THR A 75 12.14 3.51 -16.64
C THR A 75 12.53 4.00 -15.23
N ALA A 76 12.55 3.09 -14.26
CA ALA A 76 12.87 3.35 -12.85
C ALA A 76 14.21 4.09 -12.64
N ALA A 77 15.30 3.61 -13.27
CA ALA A 77 16.62 4.21 -13.11
C ALA A 77 16.67 5.66 -13.65
N SER A 78 15.99 5.94 -14.77
CA SER A 78 15.95 7.29 -15.35
C SER A 78 15.08 8.25 -14.54
N VAL A 79 13.97 7.77 -13.98
CA VAL A 79 13.06 8.57 -13.14
C VAL A 79 13.70 8.92 -11.80
N LEU A 80 14.43 7.97 -11.20
CA LEU A 80 15.14 8.19 -9.94
C LEU A 80 16.32 9.17 -10.10
N LEU A 81 16.99 9.17 -11.24
CA LEU A 81 18.18 10.00 -11.49
C LEU A 81 17.85 11.39 -12.06
N ASN A 82 16.87 11.51 -12.96
CA ASN A 82 16.62 12.75 -13.73
C ASN A 82 15.32 13.46 -13.36
N GLY A 83 14.53 12.90 -12.45
CA GLY A 83 13.18 13.38 -12.19
C GLY A 83 12.21 13.04 -13.31
N LEU A 84 10.93 13.05 -12.98
CA LEU A 84 9.82 12.57 -13.81
C LEU A 84 9.49 13.50 -14.99
N ASP A 85 10.10 14.68 -15.07
CA ASP A 85 9.71 15.76 -16.00
C ASP A 85 10.02 15.46 -17.47
N SER A 86 10.96 14.56 -17.77
CA SER A 86 11.40 14.28 -19.14
C SER A 86 10.53 13.26 -19.90
N ILE A 87 9.77 12.42 -19.20
CA ILE A 87 9.07 11.28 -19.81
C ILE A 87 7.59 11.60 -20.09
N PHE A 88 6.98 12.51 -19.31
CA PHE A 88 5.54 12.76 -19.35
C PHE A 88 5.10 13.97 -20.17
N SER A 89 5.99 14.56 -20.99
CA SER A 89 5.68 15.72 -21.86
C SER A 89 4.56 15.49 -22.90
N LYS A 90 4.03 14.28 -23.05
CA LYS A 90 2.82 14.04 -23.85
C LYS A 90 1.57 14.07 -22.96
N LYS A 91 0.93 15.25 -22.91
CA LYS A 91 -0.43 15.46 -22.40
C LYS A 91 -1.41 14.49 -23.07
N THR A 92 -1.62 13.32 -22.49
CA THR A 92 -2.81 12.51 -22.76
C THR A 92 -3.84 12.94 -21.74
N HIS A 93 -4.84 13.71 -22.18
CA HIS A 93 -6.05 13.99 -21.40
C HIS A 93 -6.70 12.68 -20.98
N SER A 94 -6.37 12.19 -19.79
CA SER A 94 -7.08 11.08 -19.16
C SER A 94 -8.42 11.62 -18.68
N ARG A 95 -9.45 11.33 -19.46
CA ARG A 95 -10.85 11.62 -19.19
C ARG A 95 -11.33 10.82 -17.98
N ALA A 96 -10.96 11.25 -16.79
CA ALA A 96 -11.63 10.86 -15.55
C ALA A 96 -11.99 12.15 -14.81
N LEU A 97 -13.02 12.84 -15.31
CA LEU A 97 -13.77 13.80 -14.51
C LEU A 97 -14.29 13.03 -13.30
N VAL A 98 -13.61 13.13 -12.16
CA VAL A 98 -14.13 12.58 -10.92
C VAL A 98 -15.28 13.48 -10.50
N VAL A 99 -16.50 13.04 -10.83
CA VAL A 99 -17.76 13.77 -10.58
C VAL A 99 -18.08 13.90 -9.09
N ASN A 100 -17.37 13.18 -8.21
CA ASN A 100 -17.65 13.12 -6.78
C ASN A 100 -16.38 13.30 -5.94
N ALA A 101 -16.29 14.41 -5.20
CA ALA A 101 -15.18 14.72 -4.30
C ALA A 101 -14.95 13.64 -3.24
N GLN A 102 -16.00 13.01 -2.71
CA GLN A 102 -15.87 11.92 -1.73
C GLN A 102 -15.16 10.72 -2.35
N LYS A 103 -15.54 10.33 -3.57
CA LYS A 103 -14.90 9.20 -4.26
C LYS A 103 -13.42 9.47 -4.54
N LEU A 104 -13.06 10.71 -4.86
CA LEU A 104 -11.65 11.11 -5.02
C LEU A 104 -10.90 10.98 -3.70
N SER A 105 -11.48 11.43 -2.59
CA SER A 105 -10.87 11.28 -1.25
C SER A 105 -10.68 9.80 -0.89
N ASP A 106 -11.69 8.96 -1.11
CA ASP A 106 -11.62 7.52 -0.86
C ASP A 106 -10.55 6.82 -1.72
N ASP A 107 -10.45 7.20 -3.00
CA ASP A 107 -9.46 6.66 -3.93
C ASP A 107 -8.03 7.11 -3.54
N ILE A 108 -7.82 8.38 -3.14
CA ILE A 108 -6.53 8.89 -2.64
C ILE A 108 -6.15 8.18 -1.34
N TYR A 109 -7.09 8.03 -0.41
CA TYR A 109 -6.87 7.33 0.86
C TYR A 109 -6.46 5.87 0.63
N LEU A 110 -7.14 5.17 -0.28
CA LEU A 110 -6.81 3.79 -0.63
C LEU A 110 -5.43 3.70 -1.28
N ALA A 111 -5.08 4.63 -2.18
CA ALA A 111 -3.76 4.69 -2.80
C ALA A 111 -2.65 4.88 -1.75
N LYS A 112 -2.83 5.86 -0.86
CA LYS A 112 -1.95 6.11 0.29
C LYS A 112 -1.74 4.86 1.14
N SER A 113 -2.82 4.22 1.57
CA SER A 113 -2.73 3.01 2.41
C SER A 113 -1.93 1.89 1.74
N LYS A 114 -2.01 1.74 0.42
CA LYS A 114 -1.22 0.75 -0.31
C LYS A 114 0.26 1.12 -0.39
N VAL A 115 0.59 2.40 -0.61
CA VAL A 115 1.98 2.88 -0.59
C VAL A 115 2.59 2.68 0.80
N GLU A 116 1.88 3.06 1.86
CA GLU A 116 2.31 2.86 3.25
C GLU A 116 2.57 1.38 3.56
N LEU A 117 1.69 0.47 3.09
CA LEU A 117 1.86 -0.97 3.28
C LEU A 117 3.11 -1.51 2.58
N VAL A 118 3.43 -1.03 1.39
CA VAL A 118 4.67 -1.39 0.68
C VAL A 118 5.89 -0.89 1.46
N ALA A 119 5.89 0.37 1.88
CA ALA A 119 6.99 0.95 2.66
C ALA A 119 7.20 0.19 3.98
N GLN A 120 6.12 -0.16 4.68
CA GLN A 120 6.17 -0.94 5.90
C GLN A 120 6.70 -2.36 5.66
N ALA A 121 6.21 -3.06 4.63
CA ALA A 121 6.68 -4.39 4.28
C ALA A 121 8.18 -4.38 3.96
N ALA A 122 8.65 -3.39 3.22
CA ALA A 122 10.06 -3.20 2.89
C ALA A 122 10.92 -2.89 4.12
N ASN A 123 10.43 -2.07 5.05
CA ASN A 123 11.16 -1.76 6.28
C ASN A 123 11.30 -3.00 7.19
N VAL A 124 10.21 -3.76 7.36
CA VAL A 124 10.23 -5.02 8.11
C VAL A 124 11.15 -6.04 7.46
N TYR A 125 11.10 -6.17 6.13
CA TYR A 125 11.99 -7.07 5.42
C TYR A 125 13.47 -6.67 5.56
N LEU A 126 13.78 -5.38 5.42
CA LEU A 126 15.15 -4.88 5.53
C LEU A 126 15.76 -5.10 6.92
N SER A 127 14.96 -4.92 7.96
CA SER A 127 15.36 -5.08 9.37
C SER A 127 15.52 -6.53 9.82
N THR A 128 14.88 -7.47 9.13
CA THR A 128 14.91 -8.91 9.49
C THR A 128 15.95 -9.72 8.71
N ARG A 129 16.47 -9.19 7.60
CA ARG A 129 17.46 -9.87 6.74
C ARG A 129 18.90 -9.51 7.10
N ASP A 130 19.79 -10.49 7.00
CA ASP A 130 21.24 -10.31 7.20
C ASP A 130 21.87 -9.37 6.18
N VAL A 131 22.89 -8.63 6.61
CA VAL A 131 23.58 -7.61 5.79
C VAL A 131 24.26 -8.19 4.55
N SER A 132 24.45 -9.50 4.45
CA SER A 132 25.03 -10.20 3.30
C SER A 132 24.01 -10.60 2.22
N VAL A 133 22.71 -10.55 2.51
CA VAL A 133 21.62 -10.93 1.58
C VAL A 133 21.58 -9.96 0.42
N ASP A 134 21.56 -10.50 -0.81
CA ASP A 134 21.32 -9.72 -2.02
C ASP A 134 19.88 -9.21 -2.04
N LEU A 135 19.71 -7.89 -2.18
CA LEU A 135 18.42 -7.20 -2.17
C LEU A 135 18.06 -6.65 -3.56
N GLY A 136 18.74 -7.09 -4.62
CA GLY A 136 18.56 -6.55 -5.97
C GLY A 136 17.13 -6.74 -6.51
N VAL A 137 16.48 -7.87 -6.19
CA VAL A 137 15.10 -8.15 -6.60
C VAL A 137 14.14 -7.20 -5.88
N GLU A 138 14.26 -7.09 -4.56
CA GLU A 138 13.43 -6.21 -3.74
C GLU A 138 13.61 -4.74 -4.12
N LEU A 139 14.85 -4.31 -4.37
CA LEU A 139 15.14 -2.96 -4.84
C LEU A 139 14.40 -2.69 -6.16
N THR A 140 14.52 -3.58 -7.14
CA THR A 140 13.84 -3.46 -8.43
C THR A 140 12.31 -3.36 -8.29
N LEU A 141 11.73 -4.17 -7.39
CA LEU A 141 10.30 -4.15 -7.08
C LEU A 141 9.88 -2.82 -6.44
N LEU A 142 10.67 -2.30 -5.50
CA LEU A 142 10.41 -1.03 -4.83
C LEU A 142 10.52 0.16 -5.77
N GLU A 143 11.49 0.16 -6.68
CA GLU A 143 11.61 1.20 -7.69
C GLU A 143 10.42 1.19 -8.65
N SER A 144 9.96 0.01 -9.07
CA SER A 144 8.76 -0.15 -9.91
C SER A 144 7.48 0.30 -9.19
N ALA A 145 7.38 0.00 -7.90
CA ALA A 145 6.32 0.46 -7.02
C ALA A 145 6.32 2.00 -6.90
N LEU A 146 7.50 2.61 -6.72
CA LEU A 146 7.66 4.06 -6.61
C LEU A 146 7.25 4.78 -7.91
N VAL A 147 7.66 4.28 -9.08
CA VAL A 147 7.23 4.82 -10.37
C VAL A 147 5.71 4.76 -10.49
N THR A 148 5.10 3.63 -10.13
CA THR A 148 3.65 3.45 -10.16
C THR A 148 2.93 4.44 -9.22
N ALA A 149 3.50 4.69 -8.04
CA ALA A 149 2.94 5.63 -7.08
C ALA A 149 3.03 7.08 -7.57
N ARG A 150 4.15 7.47 -8.20
CA ARG A 150 4.33 8.80 -8.80
C ARG A 150 3.41 9.05 -9.99
N GLU A 151 3.12 8.02 -10.81
CA GLU A 151 2.11 8.15 -11.88
C GLU A 151 0.71 8.43 -11.31
N ALA A 152 0.35 7.75 -10.21
CA ALA A 152 -0.90 8.00 -9.52
C ALA A 152 -0.96 9.40 -8.89
N GLU A 153 0.15 9.88 -8.33
CA GLU A 153 0.30 11.24 -7.80
C GLU A 153 0.00 12.28 -8.88
N ILE A 154 0.67 12.20 -10.04
CA ILE A 154 0.40 13.10 -11.17
C ILE A 154 -1.08 13.08 -11.51
N LYS A 155 -1.67 11.89 -11.64
CA LYS A 155 -3.07 11.77 -12.04
C LYS A 155 -4.02 12.39 -11.02
N PHE A 156 -3.81 12.16 -9.73
CA PHE A 156 -4.63 12.78 -8.69
C PHE A 156 -4.44 14.31 -8.66
N GLY A 157 -3.21 14.80 -8.84
CA GLY A 157 -2.92 16.22 -8.94
C GLY A 157 -3.63 16.89 -10.12
N GLU A 158 -3.62 16.25 -11.30
CA GLU A 158 -4.38 16.70 -12.48
C GLU A 158 -5.89 16.78 -12.20
N ILE A 159 -6.45 15.76 -11.54
CA ILE A 159 -7.88 15.72 -11.20
C ILE A 159 -8.26 16.81 -10.19
N LEU A 160 -7.41 17.05 -9.18
CA LEU A 160 -7.63 18.10 -8.18
C LEU A 160 -7.59 19.50 -8.80
N ALA A 161 -6.61 19.74 -9.67
CA ALA A 161 -6.47 21.00 -10.40
C ALA A 161 -7.69 21.28 -11.30
N LEU A 162 -8.23 20.24 -11.97
CA LEU A 162 -9.42 20.38 -12.82
C LEU A 162 -10.70 20.67 -12.03
N ASN A 163 -10.81 20.14 -10.81
CA ASN A 163 -12.00 20.27 -9.97
C ASN A 163 -12.00 21.52 -9.08
N ASN A 164 -10.93 22.33 -9.07
CA ASN A 164 -10.72 23.46 -8.15
C ASN A 164 -11.05 23.13 -6.68
N SER A 165 -10.85 21.87 -6.30
CA SER A 165 -11.33 21.34 -5.02
C SER A 165 -10.20 21.35 -4.01
N SER A 166 -10.20 22.35 -3.12
CA SER A 166 -9.33 22.36 -1.94
C SER A 166 -9.71 21.31 -0.89
N HIS A 167 -10.90 20.71 -1.01
CA HIS A 167 -11.46 19.78 -0.03
C HIS A 167 -10.60 18.54 0.16
N ASN A 168 -9.95 18.05 -0.89
CA ASN A 168 -9.15 16.82 -0.88
C ASN A 168 -7.64 17.08 -0.88
N GLN A 169 -7.24 18.34 -0.69
CA GLN A 169 -5.82 18.73 -0.72
C GLN A 169 -5.04 18.03 0.40
N ARG A 170 -5.65 17.93 1.60
CA ARG A 170 -4.99 17.32 2.75
C ARG A 170 -4.69 15.84 2.51
N GLU A 171 -5.64 15.08 1.98
CA GLU A 171 -5.46 13.66 1.65
C GLU A 171 -4.40 13.48 0.57
N TYR A 172 -4.38 14.39 -0.41
CA TYR A 172 -3.35 14.41 -1.44
C TYR A 172 -1.96 14.69 -0.88
N ASP A 173 -1.79 15.70 -0.03
CA ASP A 173 -0.50 16.00 0.62
C ASP A 173 0.01 14.82 1.46
N GLN A 174 -0.91 14.13 2.15
CA GLN A 174 -0.58 12.91 2.90
C GLN A 174 -0.19 11.75 1.98
N PHE A 175 -0.82 11.63 0.82
CA PHE A 175 -0.42 10.66 -0.19
C PHE A 175 0.99 10.97 -0.71
N GLN A 176 1.30 12.22 -1.03
CA GLN A 176 2.65 12.63 -1.44
C GLN A 176 3.70 12.28 -0.37
N THR A 177 3.40 12.55 0.90
CA THR A 177 4.27 12.19 2.03
C THR A 177 4.55 10.69 2.06
N SER A 178 3.53 9.84 1.86
CA SER A 178 3.72 8.38 1.83
C SER A 178 4.63 7.91 0.68
N ILE A 179 4.62 8.62 -0.45
CA ILE A 179 5.51 8.34 -1.58
C ILE A 179 6.95 8.71 -1.24
N ASP A 180 7.15 9.83 -0.53
CA ASP A 180 8.49 10.24 -0.07
C ASP A 180 9.06 9.25 0.96
N ASP A 181 8.22 8.69 1.83
CA ASP A 181 8.60 7.61 2.74
C ASP A 181 9.02 6.35 1.97
N LEU A 182 8.24 5.94 0.97
CA LEU A 182 8.58 4.81 0.10
C LEU A 182 9.92 5.06 -0.63
N LYS A 183 10.15 6.28 -1.12
CA LYS A 183 11.42 6.68 -1.74
C LYS A 183 12.58 6.53 -0.75
N MET A 184 12.44 7.03 0.48
CA MET A 184 13.48 6.95 1.51
C MET A 184 13.88 5.50 1.82
N ILE A 185 12.88 4.60 1.92
CA ILE A 185 13.13 3.18 2.13
C ILE A 185 13.82 2.57 0.90
N THR A 186 13.39 2.91 -0.31
CA THR A 186 14.03 2.45 -1.56
C THR A 186 15.49 2.91 -1.65
N ASP A 187 15.77 4.17 -1.31
CA ASP A 187 17.12 4.73 -1.23
C ASP A 187 17.98 3.95 -0.22
N THR A 188 17.39 3.51 0.90
CA THR A 188 18.07 2.70 1.92
C THR A 188 18.48 1.32 1.38
N TYR A 189 17.61 0.66 0.60
CA TYR A 189 17.95 -0.57 -0.12
C TYR A 189 19.11 -0.33 -1.09
N GLY A 190 19.04 0.74 -1.89
CA GLY A 190 20.10 1.10 -2.84
C GLY A 190 21.44 1.42 -2.18
N VAL A 191 21.45 2.04 -1.00
CA VAL A 191 22.67 2.27 -0.21
C VAL A 191 23.26 0.95 0.29
N ARG A 192 22.44 0.04 0.81
CA ARG A 192 22.91 -1.27 1.30
C ARG A 192 23.51 -2.12 0.18
N MET A 193 22.86 -2.16 -0.98
CA MET A 193 23.37 -2.83 -2.18
C MET A 193 24.73 -2.29 -2.60
N ARG A 194 24.89 -0.96 -2.68
CA ARG A 194 26.18 -0.34 -3.03
C ARG A 194 27.29 -0.68 -2.04
N ARG A 195 27.00 -0.70 -0.73
CA ARG A 195 27.98 -1.11 0.30
C ARG A 195 28.40 -2.58 0.14
N GLN A 196 27.45 -3.47 -0.16
CA GLN A 196 27.77 -4.89 -0.39
C GLN A 196 28.69 -5.06 -1.60
N ILE A 197 28.39 -4.41 -2.73
CA ILE A 197 29.21 -4.45 -3.94
C ILE A 197 30.65 -3.98 -3.63
N MET A 198 30.79 -2.84 -2.93
CA MET A 198 32.10 -2.33 -2.52
C MET A 198 32.85 -3.29 -1.58
N SER A 199 32.14 -3.92 -0.63
CA SER A 199 32.76 -4.88 0.28
C SER A 199 33.27 -6.14 -0.42
N ARG A 200 32.55 -6.64 -1.44
CA ARG A 200 32.96 -7.80 -2.24
C ARG A 200 34.16 -7.46 -3.11
N ALA A 201 34.15 -6.30 -3.78
CA ALA A 201 35.26 -5.84 -4.61
C ALA A 201 36.57 -5.69 -3.82
N ASN A 202 36.51 -5.23 -2.57
CA ASN A 202 37.70 -5.10 -1.72
C ASN A 202 38.29 -6.44 -1.27
N ILE A 203 37.47 -7.49 -1.15
CA ILE A 203 37.92 -8.84 -0.78
C ILE A 203 38.62 -9.53 -1.96
N GLU A 204 38.18 -9.29 -3.19
CA GLU A 204 38.79 -9.89 -4.40
C GLU A 204 40.13 -9.27 -4.80
N HIS A 205 40.47 -8.10 -4.25
CA HIS A 205 41.73 -7.39 -4.48
C HIS A 205 42.72 -7.46 -3.29
N SER A 206 42.39 -8.20 -2.23
CA SER A 206 43.28 -8.46 -1.07
C SER A 206 43.81 -9.89 -1.10
#